data_AF-A0A6J1BKP4-F1
#
_entry.id   AF-A0A6J1BKP4-F1
#
_cell.length_a   1.000
_cell.length_b   1.000
_cell.length_c   1.000
_cell.angle_alpha   90.00
_cell.angle_beta   90.00
_cell.angle_gamma   90.00
#
_symmetry.space_group_name_H-M   'P 1'
#
loop_
_entity.id
_entity.type
_entity.pdbx_description
1 polymer ?
#
loop_
_entity_poly.entity_id
_entity_poly.type
_entity_poly.pdbx_seq_one_letter_code
_entity_poly.pdbx_strand_id
1 'polypeptide(L)'
;MSALRICLCLNPVLLNRFLTQTNLLSSSCALSSSLKWTSKSLCCSSKSIVHSNGDTSTSLSRNCPLSGLEDELVGYRLGKKKATEVAHLVWRHVLHKGDIVIDATCGNGYDTLAMLKMVADESGSGRVYGMDIQIDALKNTSSLLDATVTQKEKELVKLFPICHSRMDEVVPENTAVRLVAFNLGYLPGGDKGIITTSKTTLLALEAAKKMLISGGLISLVVYVGHPGGRIGYC
;
A
#
# COMPACT_ATOMS: atom_id res chain seq x y z
N MET A 1 19.83 0.58 1.87
CA MET A 1 18.90 -0.37 1.20
C MET A 1 17.53 -0.09 1.77
N SER A 2 16.59 0.44 0.98
CA SER A 2 15.21 0.63 1.45
C SER A 2 14.60 -0.69 1.87
N ALA A 3 13.75 -0.72 2.89
CA ALA A 3 13.01 -1.90 3.31
C ALA A 3 11.57 -1.76 2.81
N LEU A 4 11.24 -2.51 1.76
CA LEU A 4 9.86 -2.60 1.29
C LEU A 4 9.07 -3.50 2.26
N ARG A 5 8.22 -2.89 3.10
CA ARG A 5 7.26 -3.61 3.95
C ARG A 5 5.86 -3.47 3.38
N ILE A 6 5.50 -4.30 2.41
CA ILE A 6 4.13 -4.35 1.92
C ILE A 6 3.26 -4.98 3.01
N CYS A 7 2.56 -4.17 3.78
CA CYS A 7 1.55 -4.64 4.72
C CYS A 7 0.27 -4.96 3.95
N LEU A 8 0.24 -6.12 3.30
CA LEU A 8 -1.00 -6.66 2.77
C LEU A 8 -1.91 -6.99 3.96
N CYS A 9 -2.90 -6.14 4.22
CA CYS A 9 -4.08 -6.51 5.00
C CYS A 9 -4.91 -7.54 4.22
N LEU A 10 -4.29 -8.66 3.84
CA LEU A 10 -4.97 -9.84 3.37
C LEU A 10 -5.45 -10.62 4.59
N ASN A 11 -6.61 -11.26 4.44
CA ASN A 11 -7.20 -12.18 5.39
C ASN A 11 -6.12 -13.00 6.14
N PRO A 12 -6.11 -13.06 7.49
CA PRO A 12 -4.99 -13.61 8.28
C PRO A 12 -4.55 -15.04 7.90
N VAL A 13 -5.44 -15.82 7.26
CA VAL A 13 -5.13 -17.16 6.72
C VAL A 13 -4.17 -17.11 5.52
N LEU A 14 -4.24 -16.06 4.69
CA LEU A 14 -3.39 -15.87 3.50
C LEU A 14 -1.98 -15.37 3.87
N LEU A 15 -1.88 -14.50 4.89
CA LEU A 15 -0.62 -13.93 5.35
C LEU A 15 0.31 -15.01 5.97
N ASN A 16 -0.25 -15.95 6.72
CA ASN A 16 0.53 -16.98 7.43
C ASN A 16 1.15 -18.03 6.48
N ARG A 17 0.54 -18.26 5.30
CA ARG A 17 1.08 -19.16 4.26
C ARG A 17 2.17 -18.50 3.40
N PHE A 18 2.11 -17.19 3.21
CA PHE A 18 3.12 -16.45 2.44
C PHE A 18 4.44 -16.29 3.21
N LEU A 19 4.38 -16.06 4.52
CA LEU A 19 5.56 -15.93 5.39
C LEU A 19 6.31 -17.25 5.60
N THR A 20 5.58 -18.37 5.59
CA THR A 20 6.16 -19.72 5.75
C THR A 20 6.81 -20.27 4.47
N GLN A 21 6.42 -19.81 3.28
CA GLN A 21 7.04 -20.21 2.01
C GLN A 21 8.29 -19.42 1.61
N THR A 22 8.54 -18.24 2.19
CA THR A 22 9.58 -17.31 1.72
C THR A 22 10.82 -17.21 2.63
N ASN A 23 10.94 -18.03 3.69
CA ASN A 23 12.01 -17.93 4.69
C ASN A 23 12.23 -16.48 5.18
N LEU A 24 11.14 -15.73 5.36
CA LEU A 24 11.15 -14.40 5.98
C LEU A 24 11.18 -14.52 7.51
N LEU A 25 12.20 -15.20 8.05
CA LEU A 25 12.56 -15.13 9.46
C LEU A 25 13.99 -14.62 9.56
N SER A 26 14.13 -13.31 9.76
CA SER A 26 15.29 -12.78 10.46
C SER A 26 14.87 -11.61 11.32
N SER A 27 15.06 -11.77 12.63
CA SER A 27 14.87 -10.83 13.74
C SER A 27 13.42 -10.48 14.13
N SER A 28 12.89 -11.26 15.08
CA SER A 28 11.82 -10.85 15.98
C SER A 28 12.28 -9.67 16.84
N CYS A 29 11.88 -8.44 16.49
CA CYS A 29 11.81 -7.35 17.46
C CYS A 29 10.36 -7.25 17.93
N ALA A 30 10.16 -7.55 19.22
CA ALA A 30 8.87 -7.55 19.88
C ALA A 30 8.19 -6.17 19.76
N LEU A 31 7.12 -6.08 18.97
CA LEU A 31 6.13 -5.04 19.18
C LEU A 31 5.32 -5.47 20.41
N SER A 32 5.51 -4.71 21.50
CA SER A 32 4.79 -4.84 22.75
C SER A 32 3.28 -4.99 22.53
N SER A 33 2.75 -6.03 23.16
CA SER A 33 1.38 -6.51 23.16
C SER A 33 0.35 -5.44 23.60
N SER A 34 -0.52 -4.99 22.68
CA SER A 34 -1.82 -4.37 23.03
C SER A 34 -2.89 -4.40 21.93
N LEU A 35 -2.79 -5.28 20.93
CA LEU A 35 -3.92 -5.56 20.03
C LEU A 35 -4.45 -6.97 20.30
N LYS A 36 -5.49 -7.07 21.14
CA LYS A 36 -6.27 -8.30 21.31
C LYS A 36 -7.28 -8.40 20.16
N TRP A 37 -7.00 -9.29 19.21
CA TRP A 37 -7.92 -9.69 18.15
C TRP A 37 -8.74 -10.89 18.64
N THR A 38 -10.04 -10.72 18.92
CA THR A 38 -10.90 -11.85 19.32
C THR A 38 -11.57 -12.46 18.09
N SER A 39 -11.15 -13.68 17.73
CA SER A 39 -11.83 -14.52 16.75
C SER A 39 -12.91 -15.35 17.42
N LYS A 40 -14.17 -15.27 16.98
CA LYS A 40 -15.19 -16.30 17.27
C LYS A 40 -15.30 -17.22 16.06
N SER A 41 -14.95 -18.49 16.26
CA SER A 41 -15.08 -19.58 15.30
C SER A 41 -16.51 -20.09 15.22
N LEU A 42 -17.02 -20.38 14.02
CA LEU A 42 -18.06 -21.40 13.84
C LEU A 42 -17.45 -22.63 13.17
N CYS A 43 -17.61 -23.76 13.82
CA CYS A 43 -17.17 -25.08 13.42
C CYS A 43 -18.36 -25.79 12.76
N CYS A 44 -18.17 -26.40 11.58
CA CYS A 44 -19.09 -27.42 11.06
C CYS A 44 -18.26 -28.62 10.59
N SER A 45 -18.48 -29.74 11.27
CA SER A 45 -17.95 -31.06 10.94
C SER A 45 -18.72 -31.68 9.77
N SER A 46 -18.05 -32.51 8.96
CA SER A 46 -18.57 -33.84 8.57
C SER A 46 -17.51 -34.71 7.88
N LYS A 47 -17.16 -35.77 8.60
CA LYS A 47 -16.88 -37.17 8.23
C LYS A 47 -16.24 -37.53 6.87
N SER A 48 -15.15 -38.27 7.04
CA SER A 48 -14.34 -39.06 6.14
C SER A 48 -15.05 -40.27 5.52
N ILE A 49 -14.86 -40.48 4.21
CA ILE A 49 -15.01 -41.76 3.51
C ILE A 49 -13.81 -41.96 2.56
N VAL A 50 -12.98 -42.95 2.93
CA VAL A 50 -12.19 -43.94 2.14
C VAL A 50 -11.11 -43.52 1.12
N HIS A 51 -9.91 -44.09 1.35
CA HIS A 51 -8.78 -44.54 0.48
C HIS A 51 -8.90 -44.34 -1.05
N SER A 52 -7.86 -44.06 -1.85
CA SER A 52 -6.45 -44.52 -1.85
C SER A 52 -5.57 -43.71 -2.82
N ASN A 53 -4.28 -43.60 -2.47
CA ASN A 53 -3.06 -43.34 -3.28
C ASN A 53 -3.17 -42.73 -4.70
N GLY A 54 -2.53 -41.56 -4.88
CA GLY A 54 -2.11 -41.03 -6.17
C GLY A 54 -1.86 -39.52 -6.15
N ASP A 55 -0.60 -39.12 -6.30
CA ASP A 55 -0.10 -37.79 -6.70
C ASP A 55 -0.63 -36.54 -5.96
N THR A 56 0.12 -36.12 -4.94
CA THR A 56 -0.08 -34.83 -4.26
C THR A 56 0.39 -33.68 -5.14
N SER A 57 -0.38 -33.35 -6.18
CA SER A 57 -0.44 -31.99 -6.72
C SER A 57 -1.28 -31.15 -5.75
N THR A 58 -0.64 -30.59 -4.71
CA THR A 58 -1.31 -29.62 -3.84
C THR A 58 -1.64 -28.37 -4.64
N SER A 59 -2.89 -28.28 -5.06
CA SER A 59 -3.48 -27.11 -5.70
C SER A 59 -3.25 -25.87 -4.83
N LEU A 60 -2.34 -25.01 -5.26
CA LEU A 60 -2.23 -23.64 -4.78
C LEU A 60 -3.61 -22.99 -4.98
N SER A 61 -4.24 -22.59 -3.88
CA SER A 61 -5.40 -21.70 -3.91
C SER A 61 -5.02 -20.43 -4.68
N ARG A 62 -5.53 -20.29 -5.90
CA ARG A 62 -5.24 -19.24 -6.91
C ARG A 62 -5.65 -17.80 -6.52
N ASN A 63 -5.82 -17.50 -5.23
CA ASN A 63 -6.43 -16.24 -4.77
C ASN A 63 -5.47 -15.36 -3.95
N CYS A 64 -4.16 -15.43 -4.19
CA CYS A 64 -3.21 -14.47 -3.62
C CYS A 64 -2.91 -13.38 -4.66
N PRO A 65 -3.08 -12.08 -4.36
CA PRO A 65 -2.73 -10.98 -5.27
C PRO A 65 -1.25 -10.93 -5.70
N LEU A 66 -0.41 -11.80 -5.15
CA LEU A 66 1.03 -11.88 -5.41
C LEU A 66 1.42 -13.06 -6.31
N SER A 67 0.49 -13.92 -6.72
CA SER A 67 0.84 -15.02 -7.63
C SER A 67 1.33 -14.45 -8.97
N GLY A 68 2.56 -14.77 -9.37
CA GLY A 68 3.19 -14.23 -10.59
C GLY A 68 4.10 -13.03 -10.39
N LEU A 69 4.31 -12.54 -9.16
CA LEU A 69 5.24 -11.45 -8.85
C LEU A 69 6.63 -11.93 -8.37
N GLU A 70 6.94 -13.21 -8.57
CA GLU A 70 8.10 -13.87 -7.98
C GLU A 70 9.43 -13.32 -8.54
N ASP A 71 9.55 -13.26 -9.88
CA ASP A 71 10.73 -12.73 -10.57
C ASP A 71 10.99 -11.25 -10.26
N GLU A 72 9.91 -10.51 -10.00
CA GLU A 72 9.91 -9.09 -9.69
C GLU A 72 10.44 -8.81 -8.28
N LEU A 73 10.00 -9.61 -7.32
CA LEU A 73 10.53 -9.61 -5.95
C LEU A 73 12.00 -10.04 -5.93
N VAL A 74 12.39 -11.01 -6.78
CA VAL A 74 13.80 -11.40 -6.97
C VAL A 74 14.59 -10.22 -7.54
N GLY A 75 14.07 -9.50 -8.53
CA GLY A 75 14.68 -8.30 -9.09
C GLY A 75 14.95 -7.21 -8.04
N TYR A 76 14.00 -6.95 -7.15
CA TYR A 76 14.19 -6.03 -6.03
C TYR A 76 15.23 -6.53 -5.02
N ARG A 77 15.19 -7.82 -4.64
CA ARG A 77 16.19 -8.42 -3.73
C ARG A 77 17.62 -8.32 -4.31
N LEU A 78 17.76 -8.47 -5.62
CA LEU A 78 19.03 -8.34 -6.34
C LEU A 78 19.43 -6.87 -6.63
N GLY A 79 18.65 -5.89 -6.15
CA GLY A 79 18.92 -4.46 -6.35
C GLY A 79 18.67 -3.94 -7.77
N LYS A 80 18.00 -4.72 -8.63
CA LYS A 80 17.70 -4.37 -10.02
C LYS A 80 16.44 -3.51 -10.18
N LYS A 81 15.57 -3.45 -9.16
CA LYS A 81 14.31 -2.70 -9.19
C LYS A 81 14.14 -1.83 -7.94
N LYS A 82 13.43 -0.72 -8.07
CA LYS A 82 13.09 0.15 -6.93
C LYS A 82 11.92 -0.42 -6.13
N ALA A 83 11.85 -0.06 -4.84
CA ALA A 83 10.75 -0.50 -3.97
C ALA A 83 9.38 0.00 -4.46
N THR A 84 9.32 1.22 -4.99
CA THR A 84 8.10 1.81 -5.57
C THR A 84 7.65 1.11 -6.85
N GLU A 85 8.59 0.65 -7.68
CA GLU A 85 8.24 -0.13 -8.87
C GLU A 85 7.53 -1.43 -8.47
N VAL A 86 8.07 -2.17 -7.49
CA VAL A 86 7.39 -3.37 -6.97
C VAL A 86 6.03 -3.04 -6.37
N ALA A 87 5.92 -1.94 -5.62
CA ALA A 87 4.63 -1.49 -5.08
C ALA A 87 3.60 -1.26 -6.20
N HIS A 88 3.97 -0.58 -7.27
CA HIS A 88 3.09 -0.35 -8.43
C HIS A 88 2.63 -1.67 -9.06
N LEU A 89 3.51 -2.67 -9.14
CA LEU A 89 3.13 -4.00 -9.63
C LEU A 89 2.03 -4.61 -8.77
N VAL A 90 2.16 -4.56 -7.45
CA VAL A 90 1.13 -5.06 -6.52
C VAL A 90 -0.17 -4.28 -6.68
N TRP A 91 -0.10 -2.95 -6.78
CA TRP A 91 -1.28 -2.10 -6.91
C TRP A 91 -2.09 -2.44 -8.16
N ARG A 92 -1.43 -2.75 -9.29
CA ARG A 92 -2.11 -3.18 -10.53
C ARG A 92 -2.93 -4.46 -10.39
N HIS A 93 -2.65 -5.32 -9.42
CA HIS A 93 -3.43 -6.53 -9.16
C HIS A 93 -4.63 -6.28 -8.24
N VAL A 94 -4.67 -5.13 -7.55
CA VAL A 94 -5.71 -4.77 -6.58
C VAL A 94 -6.66 -3.71 -7.12
N LEU A 95 -6.14 -2.78 -7.92
CA LEU A 95 -6.88 -1.66 -8.47
C LEU A 95 -7.63 -2.01 -9.75
N HIS A 96 -8.83 -1.48 -9.85
CA HIS A 96 -9.70 -1.52 -11.02
C HIS A 96 -10.03 -0.09 -11.46
N LYS A 97 -10.54 0.01 -12.69
CA LYS A 97 -11.12 1.27 -13.18
C LYS A 97 -12.29 1.70 -12.29
N GLY A 98 -12.36 2.99 -12.01
CA GLY A 98 -13.37 3.56 -11.12
C GLY A 98 -13.07 3.48 -9.62
N ASP A 99 -11.99 2.80 -9.20
CA ASP A 99 -11.62 2.75 -7.79
C ASP A 99 -11.20 4.14 -7.26
N ILE A 100 -11.36 4.31 -5.94
CA ILE A 100 -10.88 5.47 -5.21
C ILE A 100 -9.61 5.10 -4.45
N VAL A 101 -8.58 5.93 -4.58
CA VAL A 101 -7.25 5.69 -3.99
C VAL A 101 -6.69 6.94 -3.35
N ILE A 102 -5.81 6.72 -2.36
CA ILE A 102 -5.15 7.78 -1.61
C ILE A 102 -3.63 7.63 -1.75
N ASP A 103 -2.98 8.69 -2.21
CA ASP A 103 -1.54 8.91 -2.11
C ASP A 103 -1.27 9.81 -0.90
N ALA A 104 -0.84 9.20 0.20
CA ALA A 104 -0.67 9.88 1.48
C ALA A 104 0.61 10.74 1.55
N THR A 105 1.48 10.66 0.53
CA THR A 105 2.77 11.34 0.47
C THR A 105 3.16 11.60 -0.99
N CYS A 106 2.46 12.50 -1.68
CA CYS A 106 2.58 12.63 -3.16
C CYS A 106 4.01 12.90 -3.62
N GLY A 107 4.75 13.72 -2.87
CA GLY A 107 6.08 14.18 -3.24
C GLY A 107 6.14 14.74 -4.66
N ASN A 108 6.95 14.14 -5.53
CA ASN A 108 7.07 14.57 -6.93
C ASN A 108 5.94 14.06 -7.86
N GLY A 109 4.95 13.35 -7.32
CA GLY A 109 3.72 12.98 -8.03
C GLY A 109 3.79 11.70 -8.85
N TYR A 110 4.90 10.94 -8.81
CA TYR A 110 5.04 9.71 -9.61
C TYR A 110 4.04 8.62 -9.19
N ASP A 111 3.83 8.44 -7.89
CA ASP A 111 2.85 7.47 -7.38
C ASP A 111 1.43 7.94 -7.67
N THR A 112 1.14 9.23 -7.46
CA THR A 112 -0.14 9.87 -7.83
C THR A 112 -0.48 9.65 -9.31
N LEU A 113 0.47 9.88 -10.22
CA LEU A 113 0.30 9.65 -11.65
C LEU A 113 0.07 8.17 -11.98
N ALA A 114 0.82 7.27 -11.35
CA ALA A 114 0.66 5.83 -11.54
C ALA A 114 -0.73 5.37 -11.10
N MET A 115 -1.17 5.80 -9.92
CA MET A 115 -2.52 5.54 -9.41
C MET A 115 -3.61 6.09 -10.32
N LEU A 116 -3.46 7.34 -10.80
CA LEU A 116 -4.41 7.94 -11.73
C LEU A 116 -4.57 7.08 -12.99
N LYS A 117 -3.45 6.66 -13.60
CA LYS A 117 -3.49 5.78 -14.79
C LYS A 117 -4.13 4.42 -14.49
N MET A 118 -4.01 3.91 -13.27
CA MET A 118 -4.65 2.66 -12.87
C MET A 118 -6.17 2.82 -12.74
N VAL A 119 -6.67 3.91 -12.16
CA VAL A 119 -8.11 4.07 -11.85
C VAL A 119 -8.93 4.81 -12.90
N ALA A 120 -8.30 5.66 -13.72
CA ALA A 120 -8.99 6.49 -14.71
C ALA A 120 -9.56 5.66 -15.85
N ASP A 121 -10.81 5.94 -16.22
CA ASP A 121 -11.49 5.39 -17.40
C ASP A 121 -12.45 6.43 -17.99
N GLU A 122 -13.19 6.04 -19.02
CA GLU A 122 -14.13 6.93 -19.71
C GLU A 122 -15.30 7.37 -18.81
N SER A 123 -15.66 6.56 -17.81
CA SER A 123 -16.77 6.83 -16.88
C SER A 123 -16.49 8.02 -15.96
N GLY A 124 -15.22 8.33 -15.70
CA GLY A 124 -14.82 9.40 -14.77
C GLY A 124 -15.20 9.12 -13.31
N SER A 125 -15.52 7.87 -12.96
CA SER A 125 -15.90 7.48 -11.60
C SER A 125 -14.72 7.41 -10.63
N GLY A 126 -13.52 7.16 -11.13
CA GLY A 126 -12.30 7.04 -10.33
C GLY A 126 -11.92 8.33 -9.59
N ARG A 127 -11.08 8.20 -8.57
CA ARG A 127 -10.57 9.34 -7.80
C ARG A 127 -9.22 9.06 -7.19
N VAL A 128 -8.32 10.05 -7.23
CA VAL A 128 -7.05 10.04 -6.51
C VAL A 128 -7.04 11.22 -5.53
N TYR A 129 -6.90 10.92 -4.25
CA TYR A 129 -6.64 11.93 -3.22
C TYR A 129 -5.14 11.94 -2.93
N GLY A 130 -4.45 13.00 -3.34
CA GLY A 130 -3.05 13.22 -3.02
C GLY A 130 -2.91 14.20 -1.86
N MET A 131 -2.06 13.90 -0.89
CA MET A 131 -1.74 14.81 0.21
C MET A 131 -0.24 14.86 0.51
N ASP A 132 0.22 16.06 0.83
CA ASP A 132 1.59 16.33 1.27
C ASP A 132 1.61 17.61 2.12
N ILE A 133 2.51 17.69 3.10
CA ILE A 133 2.69 18.89 3.92
C ILE A 133 3.51 19.96 3.20
N GLN A 134 4.30 19.58 2.20
CA GLN A 134 5.13 20.50 1.45
C GLN A 134 4.37 21.04 0.24
N ILE A 135 4.21 22.35 0.17
CA ILE A 135 3.57 23.01 -0.99
C ILE A 135 4.33 22.70 -2.29
N ASP A 136 5.66 22.59 -2.23
CA ASP A 136 6.47 22.26 -3.41
C ASP A 136 6.20 20.85 -3.93
N ALA A 137 5.91 19.87 -3.07
CA ALA A 137 5.47 18.54 -3.50
C ALA A 137 4.16 18.62 -4.31
N LEU A 138 3.19 19.39 -3.81
CA LEU A 138 1.91 19.57 -4.50
C LEU A 138 2.06 20.31 -5.83
N LYS A 139 2.94 21.33 -5.88
CA LYS A 139 3.28 22.02 -7.13
C LYS A 139 3.94 21.06 -8.12
N ASN A 140 4.94 20.30 -7.70
CA ASN A 140 5.61 19.31 -8.54
C ASN A 140 4.62 18.27 -9.07
N THR A 141 3.75 17.77 -8.19
CA THR A 141 2.70 16.81 -8.56
C THR A 141 1.73 17.43 -9.57
N SER A 142 1.24 18.66 -9.35
CA SER A 142 0.36 19.34 -10.29
C SER A 142 1.04 19.56 -11.64
N SER A 143 2.28 20.07 -11.66
CA SER A 143 3.04 20.31 -12.88
C SER A 143 3.30 19.03 -13.66
N LEU A 144 3.57 17.91 -12.97
CA LEU A 144 3.70 16.61 -13.62
C LEU A 144 2.38 16.18 -14.28
N LEU A 145 1.25 16.33 -13.58
CA LEU A 145 -0.07 16.00 -14.12
C LEU A 145 -0.39 16.88 -15.34
N ASP A 146 -0.16 18.19 -15.25
CA ASP A 146 -0.35 19.14 -16.34
C ASP A 146 0.42 18.77 -17.61
N ALA A 147 1.63 18.23 -17.45
CA ALA A 147 2.47 17.83 -18.57
C ALA A 147 2.16 16.44 -19.15
N THR A 148 1.41 15.59 -18.45
CA THR A 148 1.36 14.15 -18.76
C THR A 148 -0.03 13.55 -18.97
N VAL A 149 -1.10 14.21 -18.53
CA VAL A 149 -2.47 13.69 -18.63
C VAL A 149 -3.42 14.71 -19.26
N THR A 150 -4.57 14.23 -19.71
CA THR A 150 -5.64 15.09 -20.22
C THR A 150 -6.29 15.89 -19.09
N GLN A 151 -6.95 17.00 -19.45
CA GLN A 151 -7.70 17.80 -18.47
C GLN A 151 -8.77 16.98 -17.73
N LYS A 152 -9.46 16.07 -18.44
CA LYS A 152 -10.47 15.18 -17.85
C LYS A 152 -9.87 14.21 -16.83
N GLU A 153 -8.69 13.66 -17.10
CA GLU A 153 -7.99 12.80 -16.14
C GLU A 153 -7.49 13.61 -14.94
N LYS A 154 -7.00 14.83 -15.15
CA LYS A 154 -6.54 15.71 -14.08
C LYS A 154 -7.65 16.02 -13.06
N GLU A 155 -8.89 16.17 -13.51
CA GLU A 155 -10.06 16.40 -12.65
C GLU A 155 -10.35 15.24 -11.68
N LEU A 156 -9.83 14.04 -11.95
CA LEU A 156 -9.93 12.89 -11.03
C LEU A 156 -8.97 13.00 -9.85
N VAL A 157 -8.01 13.94 -9.87
CA VAL A 157 -7.03 14.13 -8.80
C VAL A 157 -7.40 15.34 -7.94
N LYS A 158 -7.42 15.14 -6.62
CA LYS A 158 -7.53 16.21 -5.64
C LYS A 158 -6.28 16.25 -4.76
N LEU A 159 -5.59 17.39 -4.76
CA LEU A 159 -4.35 17.61 -4.03
C LEU A 159 -4.60 18.46 -2.78
N PHE A 160 -4.11 18.02 -1.61
CA PHE A 160 -4.34 18.69 -0.33
C PHE A 160 -3.04 19.02 0.41
N PRO A 161 -2.82 20.29 0.81
CA PRO A 161 -1.70 20.71 1.64
C PRO A 161 -1.92 20.33 3.11
N ILE A 162 -1.95 19.04 3.39
CA ILE A 162 -2.29 18.49 4.69
C ILE A 162 -1.39 17.30 5.04
N CYS A 163 -1.19 17.09 6.33
CA CYS A 163 -0.54 15.88 6.82
C CYS A 163 -1.46 14.67 6.63
N HIS A 164 -0.91 13.53 6.20
CA HIS A 164 -1.63 12.26 6.07
C HIS A 164 -2.36 11.82 7.34
N SER A 165 -1.91 12.25 8.52
CA SER A 165 -2.59 11.98 9.79
C SER A 165 -4.00 12.59 9.90
N ARG A 166 -4.34 13.54 9.02
CA ARG A 166 -5.62 14.26 8.96
C ARG A 166 -6.39 13.96 7.67
N MET A 167 -6.13 12.80 7.05
CA MET A 167 -6.76 12.43 5.77
C MET A 167 -8.30 12.34 5.86
N ASP A 168 -8.83 12.05 7.04
CA ASP A 168 -10.25 12.00 7.36
C ASP A 168 -10.95 13.36 7.32
N GLU A 169 -10.21 14.46 7.33
CA GLU A 169 -10.79 15.80 7.15
C GLU A 169 -11.09 16.14 5.68
N VAL A 170 -10.43 15.46 4.73
CA VAL A 170 -10.47 15.80 3.30
C VAL A 170 -11.05 14.69 2.42
N VAL A 171 -10.98 13.44 2.89
CA VAL A 171 -11.64 12.30 2.26
C VAL A 171 -13.03 12.17 2.88
N PRO A 172 -14.12 12.27 2.10
CA PRO A 172 -15.48 12.20 2.63
C PRO A 172 -15.71 10.92 3.43
N GLU A 173 -16.47 11.03 4.52
CA GLU A 173 -16.88 9.87 5.31
C GLU A 173 -17.63 8.85 4.42
N ASN A 174 -17.42 7.56 4.68
CA ASN A 174 -17.96 6.43 3.89
C ASN A 174 -17.43 6.33 2.44
N THR A 175 -16.35 7.03 2.09
CA THR A 175 -15.66 6.81 0.82
C THR A 175 -15.12 5.39 0.74
N ALA A 176 -15.47 4.66 -0.32
CA ALA A 176 -15.02 3.29 -0.58
C ALA A 176 -13.58 3.27 -1.12
N VAL A 177 -12.57 3.36 -0.24
CA VAL A 177 -11.16 3.43 -0.65
C VAL A 177 -10.59 2.04 -0.90
N ARG A 178 -10.03 1.82 -2.11
CA ARG A 178 -9.38 0.55 -2.49
C ARG A 178 -7.91 0.50 -2.09
N LEU A 179 -7.18 1.61 -2.20
CA LEU A 179 -5.75 1.68 -1.89
C LEU A 179 -5.41 2.95 -1.11
N VAL A 180 -4.59 2.80 -0.08
CA VAL A 180 -3.87 3.91 0.56
C VAL A 180 -2.38 3.62 0.49
N ALA A 181 -1.59 4.45 -0.18
CA ALA A 181 -0.14 4.28 -0.25
C ALA A 181 0.61 5.35 0.55
N PHE A 182 1.66 4.89 1.21
CA PHE A 182 2.57 5.67 2.03
C PHE A 182 4.01 5.39 1.58
N ASN A 183 4.73 6.42 1.16
CA ASN A 183 6.15 6.34 0.81
C ASN A 183 6.96 7.14 1.84
N LEU A 184 7.33 6.49 2.94
CA LEU A 184 7.91 7.14 4.11
C LEU A 184 9.38 7.48 3.91
N GLY A 185 9.67 8.77 3.93
CA GLY A 185 11.01 9.31 3.81
C GLY A 185 10.98 10.83 3.80
N TYR A 186 11.88 11.42 3.03
CA TYR A 186 11.94 12.85 2.72
C TYR A 186 11.67 13.06 1.23
N LEU A 187 11.23 14.26 0.86
CA LEU A 187 11.04 14.65 -0.55
C LEU A 187 12.39 14.75 -1.28
N PRO A 188 12.64 13.98 -2.37
CA PRO A 188 13.85 14.12 -3.16
C PRO A 188 13.95 15.53 -3.79
N GLY A 189 15.01 16.26 -3.45
CA GLY A 189 15.22 17.64 -3.92
C GLY A 189 14.54 18.72 -3.06
N GLY A 190 13.77 18.34 -2.04
CA GLY A 190 13.17 19.25 -1.08
C GLY A 190 13.95 19.40 0.22
N ASP A 191 13.32 20.05 1.20
CA ASP A 191 13.86 20.15 2.56
C ASP A 191 13.91 18.77 3.23
N LYS A 192 15.13 18.28 3.50
CA LYS A 192 15.38 16.98 4.15
C LYS A 192 15.07 16.98 5.65
N GLY A 193 14.84 18.14 6.26
CA GLY A 193 14.37 18.26 7.64
C GLY A 193 12.90 17.88 7.80
N ILE A 194 12.14 17.88 6.70
CA ILE A 194 10.74 17.46 6.67
C ILE A 194 10.69 15.96 6.35
N ILE A 195 10.44 15.18 7.40
CA ILE A 195 10.44 13.71 7.35
C ILE A 195 9.14 13.21 7.94
N THR A 196 8.64 12.10 7.41
CA THR A 196 7.48 11.43 7.98
C THR A 196 7.80 10.86 9.37
N THR A 197 6.97 11.18 10.37
CA THR A 197 7.19 10.72 11.76
C THR A 197 6.30 9.52 12.11
N SER A 198 6.82 8.65 12.99
CA SER A 198 6.10 7.50 13.55
C SER A 198 4.68 7.82 14.03
N LYS A 199 4.56 8.88 14.82
CA LYS A 199 3.31 9.31 15.44
C LYS A 199 2.26 9.67 14.39
N THR A 200 2.63 10.45 13.37
CA THR A 200 1.70 10.86 12.31
C THR A 200 1.35 9.69 11.39
N THR A 201 2.30 8.80 11.12
CA THR A 201 2.04 7.59 10.34
C THR A 201 1.07 6.65 11.04
N LEU A 202 1.21 6.43 12.36
CA LEU A 202 0.30 5.55 13.10
C LEU A 202 -1.14 6.04 13.03
N LEU A 203 -1.37 7.35 13.27
CA LEU A 203 -2.70 7.96 13.15
C LEU A 203 -3.27 7.80 11.74
N ALA A 204 -2.45 8.00 10.72
CA ALA A 204 -2.87 7.82 9.33
C ALA A 204 -3.19 6.37 8.97
N LEU A 205 -2.46 5.39 9.52
CA LEU A 205 -2.77 3.98 9.34
C LEU A 205 -4.11 3.61 10.00
N GLU A 206 -4.41 4.18 11.16
CA GLU A 206 -5.72 4.01 11.82
C GLU A 206 -6.87 4.63 11.00
N ALA A 207 -6.67 5.83 10.44
CA ALA A 207 -7.63 6.46 9.55
C ALA A 207 -7.83 5.66 8.26
N ALA A 208 -6.73 5.26 7.60
CA ALA A 208 -6.75 4.44 6.39
C ALA A 208 -7.51 3.13 6.60
N LYS A 209 -7.30 2.45 7.73
CA LYS A 209 -8.01 1.20 8.07
C LYS A 209 -9.53 1.38 8.13
N LYS A 210 -10.03 2.54 8.57
CA LYS A 210 -11.47 2.81 8.66
C LYS A 210 -12.10 3.07 7.29
N MET A 211 -11.34 3.63 6.35
CA MET A 211 -11.81 3.96 5.00
C MET A 211 -11.68 2.79 4.00
N LEU A 212 -10.81 1.83 4.31
CA LEU A 212 -10.47 0.75 3.39
C LEU A 212 -11.64 -0.22 3.24
N ILE A 213 -12.03 -0.49 1.99
CA ILE A 213 -13.03 -1.52 1.69
C ILE A 213 -12.48 -2.93 1.85
N SER A 214 -13.39 -3.90 1.92
CA SER A 214 -13.00 -5.32 1.90
C SER A 214 -12.19 -5.64 0.63
N GLY A 215 -11.04 -6.28 0.83
CA GLY A 215 -10.08 -6.57 -0.24
C GLY A 215 -9.25 -5.36 -0.71
N GLY A 216 -9.34 -4.22 -0.03
CA GLY A 216 -8.43 -3.09 -0.27
C GLY A 216 -7.03 -3.31 0.29
N LEU A 217 -6.10 -2.42 -0.06
CA LEU A 217 -4.68 -2.48 0.28
C LEU A 217 -4.21 -1.21 0.99
N ILE A 218 -3.40 -1.37 2.03
CA ILE A 218 -2.55 -0.30 2.55
C ILE A 218 -1.11 -0.62 2.14
N SER A 219 -0.48 0.23 1.34
CA SER A 219 0.89 0.05 0.87
C SER A 219 1.84 0.96 1.66
N LEU A 220 2.90 0.39 2.21
CA LEU A 220 3.90 1.13 3.01
C LEU A 220 5.31 0.86 2.49
N VAL A 221 5.97 1.86 1.92
CA VAL A 221 7.37 1.77 1.52
C VAL A 221 8.20 2.59 2.50
N VAL A 222 9.20 1.96 3.14
CA VAL A 222 10.03 2.63 4.16
C VAL A 222 11.48 2.71 3.69
N TYR A 223 11.99 3.93 3.54
CA TYR A 223 13.37 4.17 3.13
C TYR A 223 14.32 4.17 4.35
N VAL A 224 14.82 3.00 4.72
CA VAL A 224 15.86 2.86 5.77
C VAL A 224 17.25 3.18 5.18
N GLY A 225 17.85 4.28 5.64
CA GLY A 225 19.14 4.75 5.11
C GLY A 225 19.44 6.24 5.30
N HIS A 226 18.48 7.04 5.76
CA HIS A 226 18.69 8.43 6.16
C HIS A 226 18.72 8.56 7.71
N PRO A 227 19.21 9.67 8.29
CA PRO A 227 19.33 9.84 9.73
C PRO A 227 18.05 9.50 10.53
N GLY A 228 16.85 9.81 10.01
CA GLY A 228 15.58 9.47 10.65
C GLY A 228 15.10 8.02 10.45
N GLY A 229 15.79 7.19 9.66
CA GLY A 229 15.44 5.78 9.44
C GLY A 229 16.24 4.78 10.29
N ARG A 230 17.20 5.24 11.10
CA ARG A 230 18.06 4.40 11.96
C ARG A 230 17.73 4.48 13.46
N ILE A 231 16.92 5.46 13.85
CA ILE A 231 16.46 5.69 15.22
C ILE A 231 14.93 5.69 15.12
N GLY A 232 14.23 5.10 16.08
CA GLY A 232 12.80 4.77 16.01
C GLY A 232 11.85 5.95 15.75
N TYR A 233 11.81 6.43 14.51
CA TYR A 233 10.87 7.41 13.96
C TYR A 233 9.94 6.73 12.93
N CYS A 234 9.62 5.44 13.14
CA CYS A 234 8.52 4.72 12.47
C CYS A 234 7.42 4.37 13.46
#